data_AF-A0A1V5WQZ5-F1
#
_entry.id   AF-A0A1V5WQZ5-F1
#
_cell.length_a   1.000
_cell.length_b   1.000
_cell.length_c   1.000
_cell.angle_alpha   90.00
_cell.angle_beta   90.00
_cell.angle_gamma   90.00
#
_symmetry.space_group_name_H-M   'P 1'
#
loop_
_entity.id
_entity.type
_entity.pdbx_description
1 polymer ?
#
loop_
_entity_poly.entity_id
_entity_poly.type
_entity_poly.pdbx_seq_one_letter_code
_entity_poly.pdbx_strand_id
1 'polypeptide(L)'
;MSYINLRNEQYYIDLYDKSTIERCRLFEDVVNKTFIETKKELDRKKSDQPLPGLYLFYSITYFQLVEALALSRYQEKMQVINSWMERDQKLDDRLESAVLSNQSYCPSCGGDMQVIHKHFMTRNSGSNSREDEILFMLECGSCNKRKAYWEDGSEWQHIIRCEKCNAEMSQKSEKQNKDKIVTTYTCTKCGHSYIDTLDLGSSTESDKKVDPYFELDCKRFCIDDSMAGKIRMKAGQIERMINLQLKQVDRTENKHIYKAVEDIKKLKIAQLSELLEPVAKKERYSKFGLGEPQLGKDVIISFSCLDDDPERTEYNSRKALEKIIAKRLEGTNWRLMSDGVSYRLGHLSGRLRAYETEDDLRKLAEQHFKNGKPVKPVSNVETKSAPFDLREACLTYFQNMTVGTKAIDENKRGGDYTLTMKVDIHEDLRLKIPFREGDESVPEFVRNFDFTMINSSLVERKRKRK
;
A
#
# COMPACT_ATOMS: atom_id res chain seq x y z
N MET A 1 19.61 -28.51 -29.56
CA MET A 1 18.40 -27.66 -29.58
C MET A 1 18.87 -26.23 -29.69
N SER A 2 18.43 -25.50 -30.71
CA SER A 2 18.69 -24.06 -30.83
C SER A 2 17.43 -23.35 -30.35
N TYR A 3 17.47 -22.76 -29.16
CA TYR A 3 16.37 -21.95 -28.65
C TYR A 3 16.20 -20.70 -29.53
N ILE A 4 14.97 -20.45 -30.00
CA ILE A 4 14.66 -19.31 -30.87
C ILE A 4 14.12 -18.16 -30.02
N ASN A 5 13.29 -18.47 -29.03
CA ASN A 5 12.59 -17.50 -28.18
C ASN A 5 13.26 -17.39 -26.81
N LEU A 6 13.60 -18.51 -26.16
CA LEU A 6 14.22 -18.51 -24.85
C LEU A 6 15.64 -17.93 -24.93
N ARG A 7 15.88 -16.91 -24.11
CA ARG A 7 17.21 -16.29 -23.95
C ARG A 7 17.86 -16.67 -22.63
N ASN A 8 19.08 -16.21 -22.42
CA ASN A 8 19.75 -16.39 -21.13
C ASN A 8 19.00 -15.64 -20.01
N GLU A 9 19.17 -16.08 -18.76
CA GLU A 9 18.51 -15.47 -17.60
C GLU A 9 18.83 -13.96 -17.48
N GLN A 10 20.08 -13.58 -17.77
CA GLN A 10 20.53 -12.19 -17.71
C GLN A 10 19.70 -11.26 -18.61
N TYR A 11 19.30 -11.69 -19.80
CA TYR A 11 18.43 -10.91 -20.68
C TYR A 11 17.11 -10.54 -20.01
N TYR A 12 16.48 -11.47 -19.28
CA TYR A 12 15.22 -11.23 -18.59
C TYR A 12 15.41 -10.36 -17.35
N ILE A 13 16.52 -10.53 -16.63
CA ILE A 13 16.91 -9.66 -15.51
C ILE A 13 17.06 -8.22 -15.99
N ASP A 14 17.82 -7.99 -17.07
CA ASP A 14 18.06 -6.66 -17.63
C ASP A 14 16.76 -6.02 -18.12
N LEU A 15 15.89 -6.79 -18.79
CA LEU A 15 14.58 -6.33 -19.23
C LEU A 15 13.70 -5.92 -18.05
N TYR A 16 13.70 -6.73 -16.99
CA TYR A 16 12.93 -6.46 -15.78
C TYR A 16 13.42 -5.21 -15.05
N ASP A 17 14.74 -5.07 -14.90
CA ASP A 17 15.38 -3.96 -14.21
C ASP A 17 15.18 -2.65 -15.00
N LYS A 18 15.32 -2.69 -16.32
CA LYS A 18 14.98 -1.55 -17.19
C LYS A 18 13.53 -1.10 -17.00
N SER A 19 12.57 -2.02 -17.00
CA SER A 19 11.16 -1.69 -16.76
C SER A 19 10.92 -1.13 -15.36
N THR A 20 11.63 -1.64 -14.35
CA THR A 20 11.57 -1.12 -12.97
C THR A 20 12.06 0.32 -12.92
N ILE A 21 13.19 0.63 -13.55
CA ILE A 21 13.77 1.97 -13.59
C ILE A 21 12.82 2.95 -14.29
N GLU A 22 12.29 2.57 -15.46
CA GLU A 22 11.34 3.40 -16.20
C GLU A 22 10.10 3.76 -15.37
N ARG A 23 9.54 2.79 -14.65
CA ARG A 23 8.39 3.01 -13.77
C ARG A 23 8.75 3.89 -12.57
N CYS A 24 9.84 3.62 -11.87
CA CYS A 24 10.26 4.41 -10.71
C CYS A 24 10.57 5.86 -11.10
N ARG A 25 11.22 6.09 -12.25
CA ARG A 25 11.45 7.44 -12.79
C ARG A 25 10.16 8.17 -13.11
N LEU A 26 9.17 7.49 -13.68
CA LEU A 26 7.87 8.09 -13.98
C LEU A 26 7.20 8.62 -12.69
N PHE A 27 7.19 7.82 -11.63
CA PHE A 27 6.61 8.26 -10.35
C PHE A 27 7.47 9.33 -9.66
N GLU A 28 8.80 9.24 -9.73
CA GLU A 28 9.70 10.27 -9.24
C GLU A 28 9.44 11.62 -9.92
N ASP A 29 9.27 11.63 -11.25
CA ASP A 29 8.94 12.83 -12.02
C ASP A 29 7.58 13.42 -11.60
N VAL A 30 6.57 12.58 -11.38
CA VAL A 30 5.27 13.02 -10.86
C VAL A 30 5.41 13.70 -9.50
N VAL A 31 6.12 13.07 -8.55
CA VAL A 31 6.37 13.63 -7.22
C VAL A 31 7.10 14.97 -7.35
N ASN A 32 8.20 14.99 -8.10
CA ASN A 32 9.01 16.17 -8.28
C ASN A 32 8.21 17.35 -8.87
N LYS A 33 7.45 17.12 -9.95
CA LYS A 33 6.61 18.14 -10.58
C LYS A 33 5.55 18.68 -9.62
N THR A 34 4.85 17.80 -8.91
CA THR A 34 3.83 18.20 -7.92
C THR A 34 4.42 19.12 -6.86
N PHE A 35 5.61 18.83 -6.35
CA PHE A 35 6.23 19.65 -5.30
C PHE A 35 6.89 20.93 -5.81
N ILE A 36 7.36 20.95 -7.06
CA ILE A 36 7.79 22.19 -7.74
C ILE A 36 6.60 23.15 -7.87
N GLU A 37 5.44 22.65 -8.33
CA GLU A 37 4.22 23.44 -8.47
C GLU A 37 3.69 23.91 -7.11
N THR A 38 3.66 23.02 -6.12
CA THR A 38 3.25 23.35 -4.75
C THR A 38 4.12 24.47 -4.16
N LYS A 39 5.44 24.41 -4.34
CA LYS A 39 6.35 25.47 -3.89
C LYS A 39 6.05 26.80 -4.60
N LYS A 40 5.87 26.78 -5.93
CA LYS A 40 5.50 27.99 -6.69
C LYS A 40 4.21 28.62 -6.17
N GLU A 41 3.21 27.82 -5.80
CA GLU A 41 1.96 28.33 -5.22
C GLU A 41 2.15 28.94 -3.83
N LEU A 42 2.96 28.31 -2.98
CA LEU A 42 3.28 28.83 -1.64
C LEU A 42 4.01 30.17 -1.73
N ASP A 43 4.99 30.28 -2.62
CA ASP A 43 5.73 31.53 -2.88
C ASP A 43 4.79 32.63 -3.39
N ARG A 44 3.86 32.31 -4.31
CA ARG A 44 2.85 33.27 -4.81
C ARG A 44 1.90 33.75 -3.72
N LYS A 45 1.53 32.87 -2.78
CA LYS A 45 0.65 33.21 -1.65
C LYS A 45 1.37 33.93 -0.51
N LYS A 46 2.68 34.20 -0.63
CA LYS A 46 3.53 34.73 0.46
C LYS A 46 3.30 33.98 1.77
N SER A 47 3.14 32.66 1.67
CA SER A 47 2.87 31.83 2.82
C SER A 47 4.18 31.51 3.51
N ASP A 48 4.34 31.91 4.78
CA ASP A 48 5.50 31.59 5.61
C ASP A 48 5.51 30.12 6.09
N GLN A 49 4.98 29.18 5.29
CA GLN A 49 4.98 27.77 5.68
C GLN A 49 6.43 27.28 5.82
N PRO A 50 6.75 26.61 6.94
CA PRO A 50 8.12 26.20 7.21
C PRO A 50 8.57 25.15 6.17
N LEU A 51 9.67 25.46 5.47
CA LEU A 51 10.38 24.55 4.55
C LEU A 51 10.53 23.11 5.08
N PRO A 52 10.79 22.87 6.39
CA PRO A 52 10.80 21.52 6.97
C PRO A 52 9.51 20.70 6.79
N GLY A 53 8.33 21.32 6.85
CA GLY A 53 7.06 20.61 6.68
C GLY A 53 6.85 20.12 5.24
N LEU A 54 7.24 20.95 4.27
CA LEU A 54 7.17 20.61 2.85
C LEU A 54 8.16 19.49 2.49
N TYR A 55 9.37 19.51 3.06
CA TYR A 55 10.35 18.43 2.89
C TYR A 55 9.85 17.10 3.47
N LEU A 56 9.24 17.12 4.65
CA LEU A 56 8.68 15.91 5.25
C LEU A 56 7.54 15.35 4.38
N PHE A 57 6.68 16.21 3.84
CA PHE A 57 5.63 15.78 2.92
C PHE A 57 6.19 15.17 1.63
N TYR A 58 7.23 15.79 1.07
CA TYR A 58 7.95 15.26 -0.09
C TYR A 58 8.51 13.87 0.22
N SER A 59 9.16 13.71 1.37
CA SER A 59 9.80 12.45 1.77
C SER A 59 8.80 11.30 1.96
N ILE A 60 7.63 11.59 2.52
CA ILE A 60 6.55 10.60 2.68
C ILE A 60 5.95 10.23 1.31
N THR A 61 5.66 11.23 0.48
CA THR A 61 5.08 11.01 -0.86
C THR A 61 6.05 10.22 -1.75
N TYR A 62 7.34 10.55 -1.71
CA TYR A 62 8.38 9.82 -2.42
C TYR A 62 8.48 8.37 -1.95
N PHE A 63 8.45 8.14 -0.62
CA PHE A 63 8.43 6.79 -0.07
C PHE A 63 7.22 5.98 -0.59
N GLN A 64 6.02 6.58 -0.56
CA GLN A 64 4.78 5.92 -0.97
C GLN A 64 4.73 5.58 -2.47
N LEU A 65 5.23 6.46 -3.33
CA LEU A 65 5.09 6.30 -4.80
C LEU A 65 6.31 5.66 -5.46
N VAL A 66 7.51 5.86 -4.90
CA VAL A 66 8.77 5.41 -5.52
C VAL A 66 9.38 4.24 -4.74
N GLU A 67 9.68 4.42 -3.45
CA GLU A 67 10.37 3.37 -2.66
C GLU A 67 9.47 2.14 -2.43
N ALA A 68 8.17 2.34 -2.17
CA ALA A 68 7.21 1.25 -2.03
C ALA A 68 6.99 0.48 -3.35
N LEU A 69 7.02 1.18 -4.49
CA LEU A 69 6.97 0.54 -5.81
C LEU A 69 8.23 -0.30 -6.05
N ALA A 70 9.42 0.25 -5.78
CA ALA A 70 10.67 -0.49 -5.86
C ALA A 70 10.65 -1.75 -4.99
N LEU A 71 10.07 -1.68 -3.78
CA LEU A 71 9.89 -2.83 -2.91
C LEU A 71 8.94 -3.89 -3.49
N SER A 72 7.81 -3.51 -4.05
CA SER A 72 6.89 -4.44 -4.73
C SER A 72 7.58 -5.11 -5.93
N ARG A 73 8.29 -4.33 -6.75
CA ARG A 73 9.07 -4.84 -7.88
C ARG A 73 10.16 -5.81 -7.45
N TYR A 74 10.82 -5.56 -6.33
CA TYR A 74 11.79 -6.49 -5.77
C TYR A 74 11.15 -7.82 -5.36
N GLN A 75 10.00 -7.77 -4.66
CA GLN A 75 9.30 -8.97 -4.20
C GLN A 75 8.82 -9.87 -5.34
N GLU A 76 8.40 -9.27 -6.45
CA GLU A 76 7.85 -9.99 -7.61
C GLU A 76 8.92 -10.42 -8.64
N LYS A 77 10.18 -9.97 -8.48
CA LYS A 77 11.23 -10.08 -9.51
C LYS A 77 11.41 -11.49 -10.05
N MET A 78 11.70 -12.46 -9.16
CA MET A 78 11.96 -13.84 -9.58
C MET A 78 10.72 -14.51 -10.18
N GLN A 79 9.54 -14.24 -9.63
CA GLN A 79 8.29 -14.81 -10.14
C GLN A 79 8.01 -14.34 -11.56
N VAL A 80 8.18 -13.05 -11.83
CA VAL A 80 7.93 -12.47 -13.16
C VAL A 80 8.96 -12.96 -14.17
N ILE A 81 10.25 -12.98 -13.81
CA ILE A 81 11.32 -13.48 -14.68
C ILE A 81 11.07 -14.95 -15.04
N ASN A 82 10.79 -15.80 -14.05
CA ASN A 82 10.47 -17.20 -14.30
C ASN A 82 9.25 -17.35 -15.21
N SER A 83 8.20 -16.54 -15.01
CA SER A 83 7.01 -16.58 -15.88
C SER A 83 7.31 -16.20 -17.33
N TRP A 84 8.29 -15.33 -17.57
CA TRP A 84 8.73 -14.96 -18.92
C TRP A 84 9.58 -16.07 -19.55
N MET A 85 10.52 -16.61 -18.79
CA MET A 85 11.34 -17.74 -19.23
C MET A 85 10.48 -18.98 -19.52
N GLU A 86 9.52 -19.33 -18.66
CA GLU A 86 8.60 -20.44 -18.88
C GLU A 86 7.70 -20.22 -20.11
N ARG A 87 7.28 -18.98 -20.36
CA ARG A 87 6.51 -18.64 -21.56
C ARG A 87 7.34 -18.87 -22.81
N ASP A 88 8.57 -18.38 -22.84
CA ASP A 88 9.45 -18.48 -24.01
C ASP A 88 9.93 -19.94 -24.23
N GLN A 89 10.17 -20.68 -23.14
CA GLN A 89 10.42 -22.12 -23.20
C GLN A 89 9.23 -22.87 -23.81
N LYS A 90 7.99 -22.56 -23.39
CA LYS A 90 6.79 -23.19 -23.98
C LYS A 90 6.64 -22.87 -25.46
N LEU A 91 7.03 -21.67 -25.90
CA LEU A 91 7.03 -21.31 -27.32
C LEU A 91 8.05 -22.12 -28.11
N ASP A 92 9.26 -22.30 -27.57
CA ASP A 92 10.29 -23.13 -28.19
C ASP A 92 9.89 -24.61 -28.21
N ASP A 93 9.34 -25.15 -27.11
CA ASP A 93 8.84 -26.52 -27.03
C ASP A 93 7.71 -26.77 -28.05
N ARG A 94 6.81 -25.79 -28.21
CA ARG A 94 5.74 -25.85 -29.20
C ARG A 94 6.30 -25.85 -30.63
N LEU A 95 7.30 -25.01 -30.93
CA LEU A 95 7.96 -25.01 -32.25
C LEU A 95 8.71 -26.32 -32.52
N GLU A 96 9.40 -26.87 -31.52
CA GLU A 96 10.15 -28.11 -31.65
C GLU A 96 9.21 -29.30 -31.91
N SER A 97 8.16 -29.43 -31.09
CA SER A 97 7.16 -30.50 -31.19
C SER A 97 6.19 -30.38 -32.36
N ALA A 98 6.08 -29.21 -33.00
CA ALA A 98 5.18 -29.01 -34.12
C ALA A 98 5.55 -29.88 -35.33
N VAL A 99 4.59 -30.69 -35.80
CA VAL A 99 4.73 -31.53 -36.99
C VAL A 99 3.63 -31.16 -37.98
N LEU A 100 4.00 -31.07 -39.26
CA LEU A 100 3.02 -30.82 -40.31
C LEU A 100 2.07 -32.02 -40.42
N SER A 101 0.77 -31.76 -40.41
CA SER A 101 -0.27 -32.80 -40.41
C SER A 101 -0.28 -33.69 -41.66
N ASN A 102 0.26 -33.21 -42.79
CA ASN A 102 0.27 -33.92 -44.07
C ASN A 102 1.69 -34.01 -44.65
N GLN A 103 1.98 -35.12 -45.34
CA GLN A 103 3.18 -35.23 -46.18
C GLN A 103 3.05 -34.26 -47.36
N SER A 104 4.02 -33.36 -47.47
CA SER A 104 4.07 -32.34 -48.52
C SER A 104 5.02 -32.75 -49.64
N TYR A 105 4.46 -33.04 -50.81
CA TYR A 105 5.23 -33.23 -52.05
C TYR A 105 5.36 -31.92 -52.81
N CYS A 106 6.47 -31.74 -53.52
CA CYS A 106 6.65 -30.58 -54.37
C CYS A 106 5.68 -30.65 -55.56
N PRO A 107 4.72 -29.71 -55.72
CA PRO A 107 3.77 -29.76 -56.83
C PRO A 107 4.41 -29.52 -58.20
N SER A 108 5.67 -29.05 -58.25
CA SER A 108 6.38 -28.83 -59.52
C SER A 108 7.14 -30.04 -60.04
N CYS A 109 7.66 -30.90 -59.16
CA CYS A 109 8.53 -32.01 -59.56
C CYS A 109 8.21 -33.34 -58.86
N GLY A 110 7.26 -33.37 -57.93
CA GLY A 110 6.88 -34.56 -57.17
C GLY A 110 7.86 -34.98 -56.06
N GLY A 111 9.02 -34.33 -55.94
CA GLY A 111 10.02 -34.66 -54.92
C GLY A 111 9.60 -34.28 -53.50
N ASP A 112 10.24 -34.90 -52.51
CA ASP A 112 9.99 -34.64 -51.10
C ASP A 112 10.35 -33.20 -50.70
N MET A 113 9.51 -32.58 -49.87
CA MET A 113 9.79 -31.28 -49.29
C MET A 113 10.27 -31.43 -47.84
N GLN A 114 11.33 -30.71 -47.49
CA GLN A 114 11.90 -30.69 -46.14
C GLN A 114 11.55 -29.39 -45.43
N VAL A 115 11.22 -29.46 -44.14
CA VAL A 115 10.99 -28.27 -43.32
C VAL A 115 12.32 -27.58 -43.07
N ILE A 116 12.45 -26.34 -43.56
CA ILE A 116 13.64 -25.51 -43.39
C ILE A 116 13.49 -24.49 -42.25
N HIS A 117 12.25 -24.13 -41.89
CA HIS A 117 11.99 -23.16 -40.83
C HIS A 117 10.59 -23.32 -40.26
N LYS A 118 10.43 -22.98 -38.97
CA LYS A 118 9.14 -22.88 -38.28
C LYS A 118 9.10 -21.54 -37.57
N HIS A 119 7.98 -20.83 -37.62
CA HIS A 119 7.81 -19.58 -36.88
C HIS A 119 6.34 -19.31 -36.60
N PHE A 120 6.08 -18.49 -35.57
CA PHE A 120 4.75 -18.00 -35.26
C PHE A 120 4.35 -16.89 -36.23
N MET A 121 3.13 -16.95 -36.75
CA MET A 121 2.53 -15.91 -37.57
C MET A 121 1.02 -15.85 -37.35
N THR A 122 0.48 -14.64 -37.26
CA THR A 122 -0.97 -14.42 -37.18
C THR A 122 -1.61 -14.56 -38.57
N ARG A 123 -2.60 -15.44 -38.72
CA ARG A 123 -3.20 -15.79 -40.02
C ARG A 123 -4.03 -14.68 -40.68
N ASN A 124 -4.57 -13.74 -39.90
CA ASN A 124 -5.33 -12.60 -40.40
C ASN A 124 -5.30 -11.44 -39.39
N SER A 125 -4.69 -10.33 -39.76
CA SER A 125 -4.62 -9.11 -38.94
C SER A 125 -5.99 -8.42 -38.73
N GLY A 126 -7.05 -8.90 -39.40
CA GLY A 126 -8.40 -8.30 -39.39
C GLY A 126 -9.53 -9.18 -38.83
N SER A 127 -9.24 -10.39 -38.36
CA SER A 127 -10.24 -11.28 -37.74
C SER A 127 -9.86 -11.57 -36.30
N ASN A 128 -10.84 -11.66 -35.39
CA ASN A 128 -10.72 -11.88 -33.94
C ASN A 128 -9.93 -13.14 -33.48
N SER A 129 -9.23 -13.85 -34.38
CA SER A 129 -8.26 -14.86 -33.98
C SER A 129 -7.02 -14.16 -33.42
N ARG A 130 -6.89 -14.17 -32.09
CA ARG A 130 -5.76 -13.58 -31.35
C ARG A 130 -4.60 -14.57 -31.13
N GLU A 131 -4.67 -15.75 -31.72
CA GLU A 131 -3.71 -16.82 -31.48
C GLU A 131 -2.76 -16.96 -32.66
N ASP A 132 -1.46 -16.92 -32.36
CA ASP A 132 -0.42 -17.17 -33.34
C ASP A 132 -0.40 -18.66 -33.72
N GLU A 133 -0.51 -18.91 -35.03
CA GLU A 133 -0.38 -20.23 -35.64
C GLU A 133 1.07 -20.46 -36.09
N ILE A 134 1.48 -21.72 -36.20
CA ILE A 134 2.82 -22.07 -36.67
C ILE A 134 2.81 -22.15 -38.19
N LEU A 135 3.71 -21.39 -38.81
CA LEU A 135 3.96 -21.44 -40.24
C LEU A 135 5.23 -22.25 -40.53
N PHE A 136 5.05 -23.37 -41.22
CA PHE A 136 6.11 -24.24 -41.69
C PHE A 136 6.59 -23.76 -43.06
N MET A 137 7.86 -23.40 -43.19
CA MET A 137 8.48 -23.18 -44.49
C MET A 137 9.20 -24.44 -44.92
N LEU A 138 8.92 -24.88 -46.14
CA LEU A 138 9.50 -26.08 -46.73
C LEU A 138 10.25 -25.75 -48.01
N GLU A 139 11.30 -26.52 -48.26
CA GLU A 139 12.12 -26.45 -49.48
C GLU A 139 12.19 -27.84 -50.13
N CYS A 140 11.99 -27.88 -51.44
CA CYS A 140 12.17 -29.11 -52.21
C CYS A 140 13.65 -29.31 -52.52
N GLY A 141 14.22 -30.45 -52.10
CA GLY A 141 15.64 -30.76 -52.36
C GLY A 141 15.98 -30.96 -53.84
N SER A 142 14.99 -31.28 -54.70
CA SER A 142 15.22 -31.53 -56.13
C SER A 142 15.19 -30.27 -57.00
N CYS A 143 14.37 -29.28 -56.65
CA CYS A 143 14.18 -28.08 -57.48
C CYS A 143 14.29 -26.74 -56.72
N ASN A 144 14.68 -26.76 -55.45
CA ASN A 144 14.86 -25.60 -54.56
C ASN A 144 13.66 -24.64 -54.50
N LYS A 145 12.45 -25.12 -54.83
CA LYS A 145 11.23 -24.33 -54.70
C LYS A 145 10.78 -24.38 -53.25
N ARG A 146 10.38 -23.21 -52.74
CA ARG A 146 9.89 -23.06 -51.38
C ARG A 146 8.39 -22.87 -51.34
N LYS A 147 7.76 -23.44 -50.32
CA LYS A 147 6.36 -23.21 -49.97
C LYS A 147 6.22 -23.05 -48.48
N ALA A 148 5.14 -22.41 -48.05
CA ALA A 148 4.82 -22.27 -46.64
C ALA A 148 3.43 -22.82 -46.37
N TYR A 149 3.26 -23.54 -45.26
CA TYR A 149 2.01 -24.17 -44.86
C TYR A 149 1.72 -23.90 -43.39
N TRP A 150 0.47 -23.63 -43.08
CA TRP A 150 -0.02 -23.51 -41.72
C TRP A 150 -0.07 -24.87 -41.02
N GLU A 151 -0.23 -24.87 -39.70
CA GLU A 151 -0.29 -26.07 -38.85
C GLU A 151 -1.42 -27.04 -39.27
N ASP A 152 -2.53 -26.51 -39.78
CA ASP A 152 -3.65 -27.27 -40.35
C ASP A 152 -3.36 -27.90 -41.73
N GLY A 153 -2.17 -27.67 -42.29
CA GLY A 153 -1.75 -28.15 -43.62
C GLY A 153 -2.24 -27.29 -44.79
N SER A 154 -2.94 -26.18 -44.53
CA SER A 154 -3.33 -25.24 -45.57
C SER A 154 -2.13 -24.43 -46.06
N GLU A 155 -2.06 -24.19 -47.37
CA GLU A 155 -0.97 -23.42 -47.97
C GLU A 155 -1.10 -21.94 -47.59
N TRP A 156 0.01 -21.34 -47.15
CA TRP A 156 0.09 -19.91 -46.89
C TRP A 156 0.06 -19.13 -48.19
N GLN A 157 -0.83 -18.16 -48.26
CA GLN A 157 -0.97 -17.25 -49.38
C GLN A 157 -0.79 -15.82 -48.88
N HIS A 158 0.16 -15.11 -49.50
CA HIS A 158 0.37 -13.70 -49.22
C HIS A 158 -0.71 -12.86 -49.91
N ILE A 159 -1.84 -12.65 -49.24
CA ILE A 159 -2.96 -11.87 -49.75
C ILE A 159 -2.99 -10.51 -49.05
N ILE A 160 -2.79 -9.43 -49.79
CA ILE A 160 -2.96 -8.06 -49.29
C ILE A 160 -4.27 -7.50 -49.81
N ARG A 161 -5.09 -6.95 -48.91
CA ARG A 161 -6.40 -6.38 -49.24
C ARG A 161 -6.36 -4.86 -49.20
N CYS A 162 -7.03 -4.25 -50.17
CA CYS A 162 -7.17 -2.81 -50.24
C CYS A 162 -8.06 -2.26 -49.13
N GLU A 163 -7.57 -1.29 -48.36
CA GLU A 163 -8.34 -0.63 -47.28
C GLU A 163 -9.66 -0.02 -47.76
N LYS A 164 -9.73 0.44 -49.01
CA LYS A 164 -10.91 1.15 -49.54
C LYS A 164 -12.02 0.23 -50.05
N CYS A 165 -11.66 -0.93 -50.61
CA CYS A 165 -12.64 -1.78 -51.31
C CYS A 165 -12.49 -3.27 -51.02
N ASN A 166 -11.59 -3.64 -50.10
CA ASN A 166 -11.30 -5.00 -49.65
C ASN A 166 -10.93 -5.99 -50.77
N ALA A 167 -10.57 -5.48 -51.96
CA ALA A 167 -10.13 -6.28 -53.09
C ALA A 167 -8.63 -6.60 -52.95
N GLU A 168 -8.21 -7.73 -53.51
CA GLU A 168 -6.81 -8.14 -53.53
C GLU A 168 -5.94 -7.15 -54.31
N MET A 169 -4.78 -6.81 -53.75
CA MET A 169 -3.82 -5.88 -54.33
C MET A 169 -2.67 -6.62 -55.00
N SER A 170 -2.21 -6.11 -56.13
CA SER A 170 -0.94 -6.52 -56.73
C SER A 170 0.22 -5.83 -56.02
N GLN A 171 1.36 -6.49 -55.93
CA GLN A 171 2.58 -5.94 -55.34
C GLN A 171 3.74 -5.99 -56.33
N LYS A 172 4.59 -4.95 -56.28
CA LYS A 172 5.87 -4.93 -56.98
C LYS A 172 6.95 -4.43 -56.03
N SER A 173 7.92 -5.28 -55.71
CA SER A 173 9.07 -4.91 -54.89
C SER A 173 10.28 -4.66 -55.77
N GLU A 174 10.95 -3.54 -55.55
CA GLU A 174 12.20 -3.17 -56.20
C GLU A 174 13.25 -2.87 -55.13
N LYS A 175 14.39 -3.54 -55.23
CA LYS A 175 15.55 -3.24 -54.40
C LYS A 175 16.23 -1.99 -54.96
N GLN A 176 16.08 -0.86 -54.30
CA GLN A 176 16.71 0.38 -54.75
C GLN A 176 18.22 0.39 -54.45
N ASN A 177 18.63 -0.09 -53.26
CA ASN A 177 20.03 -0.13 -52.82
C ASN A 177 20.30 -1.34 -51.90
N LYS A 178 21.53 -1.52 -51.39
CA LYS A 178 21.85 -2.60 -50.41
C LYS A 178 20.94 -2.56 -49.19
N ASP A 179 20.55 -1.35 -48.77
CA ASP A 179 19.91 -1.09 -47.48
C ASP A 179 18.44 -0.68 -47.60
N LYS A 180 17.82 -0.70 -48.79
CA LYS A 180 16.42 -0.29 -48.98
C LYS A 180 15.69 -1.16 -50.01
N ILE A 181 14.54 -1.70 -49.62
CA ILE A 181 13.57 -2.36 -50.50
C ILE A 181 12.30 -1.53 -50.51
N VAL A 182 11.85 -1.14 -51.71
CA VAL A 182 10.61 -0.39 -51.89
C VAL A 182 9.56 -1.32 -52.49
N THR A 183 8.44 -1.49 -51.82
CA THR A 183 7.31 -2.29 -52.28
C THR A 183 6.12 -1.40 -52.58
N THR A 184 5.68 -1.41 -53.83
CA THR A 184 4.49 -0.69 -54.29
C THR A 184 3.32 -1.65 -54.34
N TYR A 185 2.25 -1.33 -53.60
CA TYR A 185 0.99 -2.08 -53.62
C TYR A 185 -0.01 -1.32 -54.46
N THR A 186 -0.71 -2.01 -55.37
CA THR A 186 -1.71 -1.41 -56.26
C THR A 186 -2.99 -2.23 -56.26
N CYS A 187 -4.13 -1.59 -55.96
CA CYS A 187 -5.43 -2.24 -56.01
C CYS A 187 -5.94 -2.29 -57.46
N THR A 188 -6.19 -3.49 -57.96
CA THR A 188 -6.67 -3.74 -59.33
C THR A 188 -8.12 -3.29 -59.55
N LYS A 189 -8.91 -3.14 -58.48
CA LYS A 189 -10.34 -2.77 -58.55
C LYS A 189 -10.61 -1.28 -58.46
N CYS A 190 -9.86 -0.54 -57.63
CA CYS A 190 -10.11 0.89 -57.38
C CYS A 190 -8.91 1.80 -57.69
N GLY A 191 -7.79 1.25 -58.15
CA GLY A 191 -6.58 2.01 -58.50
C GLY A 191 -5.83 2.61 -57.32
N HIS A 192 -6.27 2.36 -56.08
CA HIS A 192 -5.55 2.84 -54.90
C HIS A 192 -4.18 2.16 -54.80
N SER A 193 -3.12 2.96 -54.65
CA SER A 193 -1.76 2.46 -54.44
C SER A 193 -1.10 3.15 -53.26
N TYR A 194 -0.24 2.42 -52.57
CA TYR A 194 0.66 2.96 -51.56
C TYR A 194 2.03 2.30 -51.67
N ILE A 195 3.04 2.97 -51.13
CA ILE A 195 4.43 2.52 -51.18
C ILE A 195 4.87 2.25 -49.75
N ASP A 196 5.41 1.07 -49.52
CA ASP A 196 6.06 0.67 -48.28
C ASP A 196 7.56 0.58 -48.51
N THR A 197 8.35 1.14 -47.60
CA THR A 197 9.81 1.16 -47.72
C THR A 197 10.41 0.42 -46.54
N LEU A 198 10.99 -0.74 -46.83
CA LEU A 198 11.75 -1.53 -45.87
C LEU A 198 13.22 -1.11 -45.92
N ASP A 199 13.62 -0.32 -44.92
CA ASP A 199 15.02 0.02 -44.70
C ASP A 199 15.72 -1.16 -44.00
N LEU A 200 16.64 -1.82 -44.71
CA LEU A 200 17.49 -2.93 -44.26
C LEU A 200 18.81 -2.47 -43.62
N GLY A 201 19.06 -1.16 -43.61
CA GLY A 201 20.20 -0.60 -42.90
C GLY A 201 20.10 -0.98 -41.42
N SER A 202 21.17 -1.56 -40.86
CA SER A 202 21.25 -1.73 -39.42
C SER A 202 21.06 -0.34 -38.80
N SER A 203 19.96 -0.12 -38.08
CA SER A 203 19.92 0.94 -37.08
C SER A 203 21.05 0.60 -36.12
N THR A 204 22.25 1.16 -36.37
CA THR A 204 23.38 0.98 -35.48
C THR A 204 22.90 1.46 -34.11
N GLU A 205 23.21 0.69 -33.07
CA GLU A 205 22.87 1.02 -31.68
C GLU A 205 23.35 2.43 -31.25
N SER A 206 24.16 3.09 -32.08
CA SER A 206 24.62 4.47 -31.99
C SER A 206 23.53 5.54 -31.90
N ASP A 207 22.28 5.27 -32.30
CA ASP A 207 21.17 6.24 -32.17
C ASP A 207 20.39 6.11 -30.86
N LYS A 208 20.63 5.05 -30.07
CA LYS A 208 20.14 5.00 -28.69
C LYS A 208 21.07 5.88 -27.86
N LYS A 209 20.63 7.10 -27.52
CA LYS A 209 21.28 7.90 -26.49
C LYS A 209 21.54 6.99 -25.28
N VAL A 210 22.80 6.68 -25.02
CA VAL A 210 23.20 5.88 -23.85
C VAL A 210 22.72 6.65 -22.64
N ASP A 211 21.81 6.08 -21.88
CA ASP A 211 21.24 6.70 -20.70
C ASP A 211 22.35 6.84 -19.64
N PRO A 212 22.84 8.07 -19.36
CA PRO A 212 23.97 8.27 -18.48
C PRO A 212 23.66 7.95 -17.01
N TYR A 213 22.37 7.82 -16.66
CA TYR A 213 21.92 7.57 -15.29
C TYR A 213 21.45 6.14 -15.06
N PHE A 214 21.53 5.26 -16.08
CA PHE A 214 21.03 3.90 -15.99
C PHE A 214 21.66 3.12 -14.82
N GLU A 215 22.99 3.11 -14.71
CA GLU A 215 23.67 2.38 -13.63
C GLU A 215 23.39 2.96 -12.23
N LEU A 216 23.26 4.29 -12.15
CA LEU A 216 22.94 4.97 -10.90
C LEU A 216 21.51 4.64 -10.45
N ASP A 217 20.57 4.59 -11.39
CA ASP A 217 19.18 4.25 -11.10
C ASP A 217 18.96 2.76 -10.88
N CYS A 218 19.76 1.88 -11.49
CA CYS A 218 19.82 0.47 -11.11
C CYS A 218 20.10 0.35 -9.60
N LYS A 219 21.12 1.04 -9.08
CA LYS A 219 21.47 0.99 -7.65
C LYS A 219 20.40 1.55 -6.72
N ARG A 220 19.52 2.43 -7.24
CA ARG A 220 18.46 3.08 -6.46
C ARG A 220 17.15 2.30 -6.47
N PHE A 221 16.73 1.85 -7.64
CA PHE A 221 15.40 1.28 -7.87
C PHE A 221 15.40 -0.24 -7.93
N CYS A 222 16.50 -0.85 -8.39
CA CYS A 222 16.68 -2.31 -8.37
C CYS A 222 17.32 -2.70 -7.03
N ILE A 223 16.51 -2.61 -5.98
CA ILE A 223 16.95 -2.77 -4.59
C ILE A 223 17.38 -4.20 -4.26
N ASP A 224 18.20 -4.34 -3.22
CA ASP A 224 18.63 -5.62 -2.64
C ASP A 224 17.90 -5.91 -1.30
N ASP A 225 18.21 -7.05 -0.68
CA ASP A 225 17.65 -7.46 0.62
C ASP A 225 17.89 -6.41 1.72
N SER A 226 19.05 -5.78 1.72
CA SER A 226 19.45 -4.78 2.71
C SER A 226 18.56 -3.54 2.62
N MET A 227 18.39 -3.01 1.40
CA MET A 227 17.54 -1.85 1.14
C MET A 227 16.06 -2.20 1.33
N ALA A 228 15.62 -3.39 0.93
CA ALA A 228 14.26 -3.86 1.20
C ALA A 228 13.97 -3.91 2.71
N GLY A 229 14.93 -4.35 3.53
CA GLY A 229 14.86 -4.28 4.98
C GLY A 229 14.65 -2.86 5.51
N LYS A 230 15.42 -1.90 5.01
CA LYS A 230 15.30 -0.47 5.40
C LYS A 230 13.94 0.12 5.04
N ILE A 231 13.44 -0.14 3.83
CA ILE A 231 12.13 0.35 3.39
C ILE A 231 11.02 -0.25 4.27
N ARG A 232 11.10 -1.53 4.64
CA ARG A 232 10.15 -2.16 5.58
C ARG A 232 10.18 -1.53 6.98
N MET A 233 11.37 -1.23 7.51
CA MET A 233 11.49 -0.54 8.80
C MET A 233 10.86 0.85 8.74
N LYS A 234 11.13 1.61 7.67
CA LYS A 234 10.53 2.92 7.41
C LYS A 234 9.00 2.84 7.33
N ALA A 235 8.46 1.82 6.66
CA ALA A 235 7.02 1.55 6.60
C ALA A 235 6.42 1.35 8.00
N GLY A 236 7.05 0.50 8.83
CA GLY A 236 6.58 0.23 10.19
C GLY A 236 6.67 1.45 11.11
N GLN A 237 7.64 2.33 10.92
CA GLN A 237 7.72 3.61 11.65
C GLN A 237 6.56 4.55 11.24
N ILE A 238 6.27 4.66 9.94
CA ILE A 238 5.15 5.47 9.43
C ILE A 238 3.82 4.93 9.96
N GLU A 239 3.62 3.62 9.95
CA GLU A 239 2.41 2.98 10.48
C GLU A 239 2.22 3.27 11.97
N ARG A 240 3.28 3.20 12.77
CA ARG A 240 3.22 3.57 14.20
C ARG A 240 2.80 5.03 14.39
N MET A 241 3.34 5.94 13.59
CA MET A 241 2.95 7.36 13.65
C MET A 241 1.48 7.55 13.29
N ILE A 242 1.00 6.92 12.22
CA ILE A 242 -0.42 6.95 11.81
C ILE A 242 -1.31 6.45 12.95
N ASN A 243 -0.96 5.31 13.56
CA ASN A 243 -1.74 4.74 14.66
C ASN A 243 -1.80 5.64 15.90
N LEU A 244 -0.70 6.31 16.25
CA LEU A 244 -0.69 7.30 17.34
C LEU A 244 -1.61 8.47 17.03
N GLN A 245 -1.62 8.94 15.78
CA GLN A 245 -2.45 10.05 15.37
C GLN A 245 -3.93 9.68 15.31
N LEU A 246 -4.27 8.50 14.82
CA LEU A 246 -5.64 7.97 14.86
C LEU A 246 -6.16 7.90 16.30
N LYS A 247 -5.33 7.47 17.27
CA LYS A 247 -5.69 7.49 18.70
C LYS A 247 -5.92 8.91 19.23
N GLN A 248 -5.14 9.89 18.79
CA GLN A 248 -5.35 11.28 19.18
C GLN A 248 -6.65 11.85 18.60
N VAL A 249 -6.91 11.59 17.31
CA VAL A 249 -8.15 12.01 16.65
C VAL A 249 -9.36 11.39 17.34
N ASP A 250 -9.33 10.08 17.61
CA ASP A 250 -10.37 9.38 18.37
C ASP A 250 -10.63 10.03 19.74
N ARG A 251 -9.56 10.37 20.48
CA ARG A 251 -9.68 11.10 21.76
C ARG A 251 -10.31 12.49 21.60
N THR A 252 -10.02 13.19 20.49
CA THR A 252 -10.58 14.52 20.24
C THR A 252 -12.04 14.50 19.79
N GLU A 253 -12.44 13.51 19.01
CA GLU A 253 -13.82 13.35 18.52
C GLU A 253 -14.72 12.75 19.61
N ASN A 254 -14.21 11.75 20.34
CA ASN A 254 -14.93 11.04 21.39
C ASN A 254 -14.66 11.61 22.80
N LYS A 255 -14.39 12.91 22.92
CA LYS A 255 -14.15 13.60 24.20
C LYS A 255 -15.16 13.25 25.29
N HIS A 256 -16.44 13.10 24.92
CA HIS A 256 -17.51 12.76 25.85
C HIS A 256 -17.37 11.34 26.44
N ILE A 257 -16.87 10.38 25.65
CA ILE A 257 -16.59 9.01 26.09
C ILE A 257 -15.38 8.99 27.02
N TYR A 258 -14.30 9.67 26.64
CA TYR A 258 -13.08 9.72 27.46
C TYR A 258 -13.29 10.47 28.78
N LYS A 259 -14.12 11.52 28.82
CA LYS A 259 -14.58 12.11 30.10
C LYS A 259 -15.35 11.11 30.96
N ALA A 260 -16.26 10.34 30.36
CA ALA A 260 -16.98 9.30 31.10
C ALA A 260 -16.04 8.20 31.63
N VAL A 261 -14.93 7.90 30.93
CA VAL A 261 -13.87 7.00 31.41
C VAL A 261 -13.16 7.57 32.65
N GLU A 262 -12.87 8.88 32.68
CA GLU A 262 -12.30 9.56 33.85
C GLU A 262 -13.23 9.50 35.07
N ASP A 263 -14.55 9.54 34.84
CA ASP A 263 -15.57 9.44 35.90
C ASP A 263 -15.72 8.01 36.47
N ILE A 264 -15.18 6.97 35.81
CA ILE A 264 -15.24 5.59 36.30
C ILE A 264 -14.30 5.43 37.51
N LYS A 265 -14.89 5.09 38.66
CA LYS A 265 -14.12 4.80 39.88
C LYS A 265 -13.34 3.50 39.74
N LYS A 266 -12.01 3.60 39.69
CA LYS A 266 -11.09 2.45 39.67
C LYS A 266 -10.89 1.93 41.09
N LEU A 267 -11.72 0.97 41.49
CA LEU A 267 -11.67 0.39 42.83
C LEU A 267 -10.67 -0.77 42.89
N LYS A 268 -9.84 -0.78 43.92
CA LYS A 268 -9.04 -1.95 44.31
C LYS A 268 -9.93 -3.00 44.98
N ILE A 269 -9.48 -4.25 45.04
CA ILE A 269 -10.24 -5.37 45.64
C ILE A 269 -10.68 -5.05 47.09
N ALA A 270 -9.81 -4.45 47.91
CA ALA A 270 -10.17 -4.05 49.27
C ALA A 270 -11.35 -3.05 49.30
N GLN A 271 -11.32 -2.05 48.43
CA GLN A 271 -12.37 -1.03 48.31
C GLN A 271 -13.68 -1.61 47.74
N LEU A 272 -13.59 -2.69 46.94
CA LEU A 272 -14.75 -3.41 46.44
C LEU A 272 -15.50 -4.11 47.60
N SER A 273 -14.78 -4.73 48.55
CA SER A 273 -15.38 -5.35 49.74
C SER A 273 -16.10 -4.31 50.60
N GLU A 274 -15.42 -3.19 50.89
CA GLU A 274 -15.97 -2.05 51.65
C GLU A 274 -17.23 -1.46 51.01
N LEU A 275 -17.33 -1.52 49.66
CA LEU A 275 -18.47 -1.00 48.93
C LEU A 275 -19.69 -1.91 48.99
N LEU A 276 -19.49 -3.24 48.94
CA LEU A 276 -20.56 -4.23 48.76
C LEU A 276 -21.07 -4.80 50.09
N GLU A 277 -20.21 -5.03 51.08
CA GLU A 277 -20.59 -5.62 52.37
C GLU A 277 -21.71 -4.85 53.10
N PRO A 278 -21.67 -3.51 53.22
CA PRO A 278 -22.72 -2.78 53.95
C PRO A 278 -24.07 -2.87 53.23
N VAL A 279 -24.04 -2.93 51.90
CA VAL A 279 -25.26 -2.99 51.08
C VAL A 279 -25.88 -4.38 51.15
N ALA A 280 -25.05 -5.43 51.12
CA ALA A 280 -25.50 -6.81 51.32
C ALA A 280 -26.16 -7.01 52.68
N LYS A 281 -25.52 -6.54 53.77
CA LYS A 281 -26.05 -6.64 55.14
C LYS A 281 -27.39 -5.92 55.30
N LYS A 282 -27.55 -4.74 54.69
CA LYS A 282 -28.80 -3.97 54.74
C LYS A 282 -29.99 -4.72 54.13
N GLU A 283 -29.73 -5.58 53.15
CA GLU A 283 -30.73 -6.34 52.40
C GLU A 283 -30.91 -7.78 52.92
N ARG A 284 -30.42 -8.03 54.16
CA ARG A 284 -30.45 -9.32 54.88
C ARG A 284 -29.59 -10.42 54.24
N TYR A 285 -28.52 -10.05 53.54
CA TYR A 285 -27.47 -10.98 53.15
C TYR A 285 -26.31 -10.91 54.14
N SER A 286 -26.11 -11.96 54.94
CA SER A 286 -25.00 -12.05 55.89
C SER A 286 -23.79 -12.75 55.31
N LYS A 287 -22.67 -12.64 56.04
CA LYS A 287 -21.38 -13.27 55.70
C LYS A 287 -20.94 -13.03 54.25
N PHE A 288 -21.18 -11.83 53.73
CA PHE A 288 -20.64 -11.45 52.43
C PHE A 288 -19.11 -11.52 52.49
N GLY A 289 -18.52 -12.21 51.52
CA GLY A 289 -17.08 -12.34 51.39
C GLY A 289 -16.66 -12.44 49.93
N LEU A 290 -15.48 -11.92 49.63
CA LEU A 290 -14.81 -12.11 48.35
C LEU A 290 -13.86 -13.29 48.45
N GLY A 291 -13.83 -14.13 47.42
CA GLY A 291 -12.89 -15.24 47.30
C GLY A 291 -11.55 -14.80 46.73
N GLU A 292 -10.71 -15.77 46.37
CA GLU A 292 -9.40 -15.49 45.80
C GLU A 292 -9.50 -14.91 44.37
N PRO A 293 -8.70 -13.87 44.04
CA PRO A 293 -8.69 -13.30 42.70
C PRO A 293 -7.95 -14.22 41.72
N GLN A 294 -8.57 -14.44 40.56
CA GLN A 294 -7.97 -15.12 39.41
C GLN A 294 -7.35 -14.07 38.50
N LEU A 295 -6.02 -14.08 38.40
CA LEU A 295 -5.24 -13.17 37.56
C LEU A 295 -4.95 -13.84 36.21
N GLY A 296 -5.81 -13.60 35.22
CA GLY A 296 -5.63 -14.08 33.85
C GLY A 296 -5.55 -12.93 32.86
N LYS A 297 -6.18 -13.09 31.69
CA LYS A 297 -6.44 -11.97 30.77
C LYS A 297 -7.29 -10.87 31.42
N ASP A 298 -8.19 -11.28 32.31
CA ASP A 298 -9.04 -10.43 33.11
C ASP A 298 -8.84 -10.76 34.59
N VAL A 299 -8.98 -9.77 35.47
CA VAL A 299 -9.06 -10.01 36.92
C VAL A 299 -10.49 -10.41 37.28
N ILE A 300 -10.67 -11.64 37.77
CA ILE A 300 -11.97 -12.17 38.16
C ILE A 300 -11.93 -12.54 39.64
N ILE A 301 -12.96 -12.16 40.40
CA ILE A 301 -13.09 -12.52 41.81
C ILE A 301 -14.46 -13.13 42.08
N SER A 302 -14.48 -14.22 42.84
CA SER A 302 -15.74 -14.82 43.30
C SER A 302 -16.26 -14.10 44.54
N PHE A 303 -17.56 -14.17 44.78
CA PHE A 303 -18.16 -13.72 46.03
C PHE A 303 -19.17 -14.74 46.53
N SER A 304 -19.43 -14.71 47.83
CA SER A 304 -20.43 -15.54 48.50
C SER A 304 -21.13 -14.79 49.62
N CYS A 305 -22.40 -15.10 49.88
CA CYS A 305 -23.15 -14.64 51.05
C CYS A 305 -24.26 -15.64 51.42
N LEU A 306 -24.86 -15.47 52.60
CA LEU A 306 -26.03 -16.21 53.07
C LEU A 306 -27.27 -15.31 53.03
N ASP A 307 -28.40 -15.85 52.60
CA ASP A 307 -29.70 -15.17 52.69
C ASP A 307 -30.39 -15.52 54.01
N ASP A 308 -30.55 -14.52 54.87
CA ASP A 308 -31.17 -14.68 56.18
C ASP A 308 -32.68 -14.39 56.15
N ASP A 309 -33.27 -14.13 54.98
CA ASP A 309 -34.69 -13.80 54.82
C ASP A 309 -35.52 -15.06 54.55
N PRO A 310 -36.22 -15.65 55.54
CA PRO A 310 -36.93 -16.92 55.38
C PRO A 310 -38.15 -16.83 54.45
N GLU A 311 -38.65 -15.61 54.21
CA GLU A 311 -39.79 -15.34 53.34
C GLU A 311 -39.39 -15.26 51.86
N ARG A 312 -38.08 -15.22 51.56
CA ARG A 312 -37.60 -14.99 50.20
C ARG A 312 -37.44 -16.31 49.44
N THR A 313 -38.06 -16.39 48.26
CA THR A 313 -37.84 -17.51 47.34
C THR A 313 -36.46 -17.44 46.70
N GLU A 314 -35.89 -18.58 46.31
CA GLU A 314 -34.59 -18.66 45.61
C GLU A 314 -34.48 -17.66 44.45
N TYR A 315 -35.52 -17.59 43.61
CA TYR A 315 -35.55 -16.69 42.47
C TYR A 315 -35.45 -15.22 42.90
N ASN A 316 -36.21 -14.84 43.93
CA ASN A 316 -36.21 -13.48 44.46
C ASN A 316 -34.86 -13.12 45.09
N SER A 317 -34.24 -14.05 45.83
CA SER A 317 -32.90 -13.88 46.41
C SER A 317 -31.85 -13.61 45.35
N ARG A 318 -31.79 -14.43 44.30
CA ARG A 318 -30.84 -14.24 43.20
C ARG A 318 -31.05 -12.90 42.52
N LYS A 319 -32.29 -12.57 42.14
CA LYS A 319 -32.60 -11.35 41.40
C LYS A 319 -32.40 -10.08 42.23
N ALA A 320 -32.72 -10.12 43.52
CA ALA A 320 -32.47 -9.00 44.42
C ALA A 320 -30.96 -8.75 44.55
N LEU A 321 -30.16 -9.78 44.84
CA LEU A 321 -28.72 -9.65 44.97
C LEU A 321 -28.05 -9.19 43.66
N GLU A 322 -28.43 -9.77 42.53
CA GLU A 322 -27.97 -9.33 41.19
C GLU A 322 -28.22 -7.83 40.98
N LYS A 323 -29.44 -7.37 41.27
CA LYS A 323 -29.85 -5.97 41.08
C LYS A 323 -29.08 -5.03 42.00
N ILE A 324 -28.87 -5.42 43.26
CA ILE A 324 -28.14 -4.62 44.26
C ILE A 324 -26.68 -4.47 43.86
N ILE A 325 -26.01 -5.58 43.53
CA ILE A 325 -24.60 -5.58 43.12
C ILE A 325 -24.43 -4.80 41.81
N ALA A 326 -25.24 -5.09 40.78
CA ALA A 326 -25.15 -4.41 39.50
C ALA A 326 -25.35 -2.89 39.64
N LYS A 327 -26.35 -2.46 40.43
CA LYS A 327 -26.61 -1.04 40.71
C LYS A 327 -25.45 -0.39 41.46
N ARG A 328 -24.86 -1.10 42.42
CA ARG A 328 -23.76 -0.53 43.21
C ARG A 328 -22.47 -0.38 42.40
N LEU A 329 -22.27 -1.23 41.40
CA LEU A 329 -21.08 -1.25 40.56
C LEU A 329 -21.17 -0.38 39.29
N GLU A 330 -22.34 0.15 38.92
CA GLU A 330 -22.64 0.88 37.66
C GLU A 330 -21.59 1.97 37.30
N GLY A 331 -21.06 2.69 38.29
CA GLY A 331 -20.03 3.74 38.12
C GLY A 331 -18.59 3.33 38.45
N THR A 332 -18.30 2.04 38.52
CA THR A 332 -16.99 1.50 38.90
C THR A 332 -16.37 0.69 37.77
N ASN A 333 -15.11 0.28 37.91
CA ASN A 333 -14.45 -0.61 36.96
C ASN A 333 -14.77 -2.11 37.14
N TRP A 334 -15.80 -2.46 37.91
CA TRP A 334 -16.20 -3.85 38.19
C TRP A 334 -17.59 -4.17 37.63
N ARG A 335 -17.82 -5.37 37.09
CA ARG A 335 -19.15 -5.82 36.68
C ARG A 335 -19.43 -7.25 37.14
N LEU A 336 -20.70 -7.52 37.41
CA LEU A 336 -21.19 -8.88 37.58
C LEU A 336 -21.09 -9.63 36.24
N MET A 337 -20.56 -10.85 36.26
CA MET A 337 -20.48 -11.68 35.06
C MET A 337 -21.86 -12.15 34.59
N SER A 338 -21.94 -12.53 33.31
CA SER A 338 -23.17 -13.00 32.65
C SER A 338 -23.79 -14.24 33.29
N ASP A 339 -22.99 -15.04 33.99
CA ASP A 339 -23.44 -16.25 34.67
C ASP A 339 -24.33 -15.96 35.88
N GLY A 340 -24.40 -14.69 36.29
CA GLY A 340 -25.30 -14.20 37.32
C GLY A 340 -24.93 -14.68 38.72
N VAL A 341 -25.95 -14.77 39.56
CA VAL A 341 -25.85 -15.30 40.92
C VAL A 341 -26.41 -16.72 40.94
N SER A 342 -25.69 -17.63 41.56
CA SER A 342 -26.13 -19.01 41.88
C SER A 342 -26.70 -19.06 43.29
N TYR A 343 -27.66 -19.95 43.53
CA TYR A 343 -28.26 -20.18 44.84
C TYR A 343 -28.23 -21.68 45.17
N ARG A 344 -27.92 -22.01 46.42
CA ARG A 344 -28.00 -23.39 46.94
C ARG A 344 -28.25 -23.36 48.44
N LEU A 345 -29.44 -23.77 48.88
CA LEU A 345 -29.81 -23.89 50.30
C LEU A 345 -29.50 -22.62 51.12
N GLY A 346 -29.86 -21.44 50.60
CA GLY A 346 -29.60 -20.16 51.26
C GLY A 346 -28.19 -19.59 51.04
N HIS A 347 -27.28 -20.34 50.43
CA HIS A 347 -25.95 -19.84 50.03
C HIS A 347 -26.00 -19.27 48.61
N LEU A 348 -25.62 -18.01 48.45
CA LEU A 348 -25.51 -17.36 47.15
C LEU A 348 -24.06 -17.15 46.78
N SER A 349 -23.72 -17.37 45.51
CA SER A 349 -22.38 -17.12 44.98
C SER A 349 -22.39 -16.60 43.55
N GLY A 350 -21.40 -15.80 43.19
CA GLY A 350 -21.25 -15.26 41.84
C GLY A 350 -19.83 -14.81 41.55
N ARG A 351 -19.62 -14.22 40.37
CA ARG A 351 -18.30 -13.73 39.92
C ARG A 351 -18.36 -12.29 39.45
N LEU A 352 -17.34 -11.52 39.80
CA LEU A 352 -17.12 -10.14 39.37
C LEU A 352 -15.88 -10.08 38.49
N ARG A 353 -15.94 -9.28 37.42
CA ARG A 353 -14.83 -9.00 36.49
C ARG A 353 -14.40 -7.55 36.61
N ALA A 354 -13.09 -7.31 36.66
CA ALA A 354 -12.53 -5.96 36.58
C ALA A 354 -12.20 -5.57 35.13
N TYR A 355 -12.27 -4.27 34.85
CA TYR A 355 -11.84 -3.63 33.61
C TYR A 355 -10.69 -2.68 33.96
N GLU A 356 -9.50 -2.89 33.37
CA GLU A 356 -8.28 -2.18 33.79
C GLU A 356 -7.70 -1.30 32.69
N THR A 357 -7.73 -1.76 31.44
CA THR A 357 -7.16 -1.03 30.30
C THR A 357 -8.05 0.14 29.89
N GLU A 358 -7.46 1.17 29.26
CA GLU A 358 -8.21 2.32 28.75
C GLU A 358 -9.27 1.89 27.73
N ASP A 359 -8.95 0.92 26.85
CA ASP A 359 -9.89 0.36 25.88
C ASP A 359 -11.07 -0.38 26.53
N ASP A 360 -10.82 -1.09 27.64
CA ASP A 360 -11.85 -1.80 28.40
C ASP A 360 -12.79 -0.84 29.12
N LEU A 361 -12.24 0.23 29.71
CA LEU A 361 -13.02 1.29 30.32
C LEU A 361 -13.81 2.09 29.27
N ARG A 362 -13.23 2.32 28.08
CA ARG A 362 -13.91 2.96 26.96
C ARG A 362 -15.13 2.14 26.52
N LYS A 363 -14.98 0.83 26.36
CA LYS A 363 -16.10 -0.07 26.06
C LYS A 363 -17.19 -0.02 27.13
N LEU A 364 -16.82 0.05 28.41
CA LEU A 364 -17.79 0.24 29.49
C LEU A 364 -18.54 1.58 29.38
N ALA A 365 -17.83 2.67 29.09
CA ALA A 365 -18.43 3.97 28.89
C ALA A 365 -19.37 3.98 27.67
N GLU A 366 -18.95 3.41 26.54
CA GLU A 366 -19.76 3.25 25.33
C GLU A 366 -21.05 2.45 25.58
N GLN A 367 -20.97 1.35 26.36
CA GLN A 367 -22.15 0.57 26.75
C GLN A 367 -23.13 1.38 27.59
N HIS A 368 -22.63 2.26 28.47
CA HIS A 368 -23.48 3.18 29.24
C HIS A 368 -24.22 4.17 28.36
N PHE A 369 -23.56 4.71 27.33
CA PHE A 369 -24.22 5.58 26.34
C PHE A 369 -25.26 4.83 25.49
N LYS A 370 -25.00 3.58 25.12
CA LYS A 370 -25.94 2.74 24.32
C LYS A 370 -27.19 2.31 25.11
N ASN A 371 -27.08 2.10 26.42
CA ASN A 371 -28.16 1.59 27.26
C ASN A 371 -29.09 2.68 27.85
N GLY A 372 -28.97 3.94 27.40
CA GLY A 372 -29.99 4.97 27.64
C GLY A 372 -30.06 5.58 29.04
N LYS A 373 -29.05 5.40 29.90
CA LYS A 373 -28.89 6.23 31.11
C LYS A 373 -27.75 7.23 30.89
N PRO A 374 -28.04 8.45 30.41
CA PRO A 374 -27.03 9.50 30.45
C PRO A 374 -26.66 9.76 31.91
N VAL A 375 -25.39 9.57 32.27
CA VAL A 375 -24.81 10.39 33.34
C VAL A 375 -25.03 11.82 32.86
N LYS A 376 -25.86 12.60 33.56
CA LYS A 376 -26.17 13.99 33.19
C LYS A 376 -24.84 14.71 32.89
N PRO A 377 -24.54 15.03 31.62
CA PRO A 377 -23.41 15.87 31.29
C PRO A 377 -23.79 17.29 31.69
N VAL A 378 -22.85 18.01 32.28
CA VAL A 378 -22.90 19.47 32.25
C VAL A 378 -22.80 19.86 30.76
N SER A 379 -23.93 20.33 30.23
CA SER A 379 -24.14 20.95 28.91
C SER A 379 -22.97 21.87 28.53
N ASN A 380 -22.38 21.88 27.33
CA ASN A 380 -22.91 21.90 25.97
C ASN A 380 -21.77 21.51 25.02
N VAL A 381 -22.01 20.70 23.97
CA VAL A 381 -21.40 20.91 22.64
C VAL A 381 -22.32 20.27 21.60
N GLU A 382 -22.91 21.09 20.74
CA GLU A 382 -23.62 20.66 19.54
C GLU A 382 -22.65 19.98 18.56
N THR A 383 -22.99 18.78 18.10
CA THR A 383 -22.22 18.05 17.07
C THR A 383 -23.03 18.05 15.78
N LYS A 384 -22.56 18.76 14.76
CA LYS A 384 -22.97 18.53 13.36
C LYS A 384 -21.86 17.73 12.69
N SER A 385 -22.17 16.49 12.29
CA SER A 385 -21.27 15.63 11.53
C SER A 385 -21.30 16.02 10.05
N ALA A 386 -20.15 16.46 9.52
CA ALA A 386 -19.92 16.59 8.09
C ALA A 386 -19.18 15.34 7.55
N PRO A 387 -19.26 15.03 6.25
CA PRO A 387 -18.70 13.82 5.67
C PRO A 387 -17.18 13.86 5.65
N PHE A 388 -16.56 12.71 5.91
CA PHE A 388 -15.11 12.51 6.04
C PHE A 388 -14.37 12.83 4.73
N ASP A 389 -13.76 14.01 4.64
CA ASP A 389 -12.90 14.43 3.53
C ASP A 389 -11.43 14.06 3.83
N LEU A 390 -10.88 13.09 3.08
CA LEU A 390 -9.48 12.68 3.18
C LEU A 390 -8.50 13.84 2.97
N ARG A 391 -8.91 14.89 2.23
CA ARG A 391 -8.11 16.09 2.00
C ARG A 391 -7.97 16.92 3.26
N GLU A 392 -9.02 17.00 4.07
CA GLU A 392 -9.03 17.70 5.35
C GLU A 392 -8.26 16.91 6.41
N ALA A 393 -8.31 15.57 6.39
CA ALA A 393 -7.47 14.73 7.24
C ALA A 393 -5.97 14.89 6.94
N CYS A 394 -5.59 14.96 5.66
CA CYS A 394 -4.22 15.27 5.25
C CYS A 394 -3.81 16.70 5.59
N LEU A 395 -4.69 17.70 5.41
CA LEU A 395 -4.43 19.08 5.84
C LEU A 395 -4.29 19.20 7.36
N THR A 396 -5.08 18.46 8.12
CA THR A 396 -5.00 18.37 9.59
C THR A 396 -3.72 17.65 10.04
N TYR A 397 -3.24 16.67 9.26
CA TYR A 397 -1.94 16.03 9.43
C TYR A 397 -0.77 17.03 9.26
N PHE A 398 -0.81 17.89 8.24
CA PHE A 398 0.23 18.93 8.03
C PHE A 398 0.11 20.10 9.01
N GLN A 399 -1.10 20.48 9.40
CA GLN A 399 -1.32 21.50 10.41
C GLN A 399 -0.82 21.02 11.77
N ASN A 400 -1.14 19.79 12.20
CA ASN A 400 -0.73 19.30 13.52
C ASN A 400 0.77 18.97 13.64
N MET A 401 1.48 18.70 12.55
CA MET A 401 2.96 18.66 12.56
C MET A 401 3.61 20.05 12.64
N THR A 402 2.86 21.12 12.37
CA THR A 402 3.28 22.51 12.53
C THR A 402 2.66 23.18 13.78
N VAL A 403 1.86 22.46 14.59
CA VAL A 403 1.34 22.95 15.87
C VAL A 403 2.45 22.93 16.92
N GLY A 404 3.13 24.07 16.96
CA GLY A 404 4.14 24.50 17.92
C GLY A 404 4.57 25.95 17.67
N THR A 405 4.33 26.49 16.48
CA THR A 405 4.57 27.91 16.19
C THR A 405 3.33 28.75 16.46
N LYS A 406 3.33 29.48 17.58
CA LYS A 406 2.57 30.73 17.68
C LYS A 406 3.50 31.88 17.28
N ALA A 407 2.97 32.86 16.56
CA ALA A 407 3.62 34.16 16.45
C ALA A 407 3.88 34.69 17.87
N ILE A 408 5.07 35.24 18.11
CA ILE A 408 5.39 35.93 19.36
C ILE A 408 4.42 37.10 19.46
N ASP A 409 3.47 37.01 20.39
CA ASP A 409 2.65 38.13 20.80
C ASP A 409 3.56 39.05 21.63
N GLU A 410 3.98 40.19 21.06
CA GLU A 410 5.05 41.05 21.59
C GLU A 410 4.76 41.70 22.97
N ASN A 411 3.67 41.35 23.66
CA ASN A 411 3.22 42.08 24.85
C ASN A 411 2.77 41.26 26.07
N LYS A 412 3.25 40.02 26.28
CA LYS A 412 2.97 39.30 27.56
C LYS A 412 4.24 38.83 28.27
N ARG A 413 4.58 39.55 29.34
CA ARG A 413 5.52 39.13 30.39
C ARG A 413 4.83 38.13 31.32
N GLY A 414 5.40 36.93 31.47
CA GLY A 414 5.12 36.05 32.61
C GLY A 414 5.15 34.54 32.31
N GLY A 415 6.18 33.86 32.82
CA GLY A 415 6.16 32.42 33.16
C GLY A 415 6.60 31.44 32.07
N ASP A 416 7.77 30.82 32.27
CA ASP A 416 8.43 29.80 31.43
C ASP A 416 7.50 28.72 30.84
N TYR A 417 7.33 28.73 29.51
CA TYR A 417 7.18 27.51 28.71
C TYR A 417 7.90 27.70 27.36
N THR A 418 9.18 27.35 27.30
CA THR A 418 9.88 27.11 26.04
C THR A 418 9.46 25.75 25.47
N LEU A 419 8.37 25.73 24.70
CA LEU A 419 8.04 24.59 23.85
C LEU A 419 8.98 24.61 22.64
N THR A 420 10.16 24.03 22.84
CA THR A 420 11.16 23.84 21.79
C THR A 420 10.91 22.46 21.20
N MET A 421 10.12 22.37 20.13
CA MET A 421 10.04 21.12 19.36
C MET A 421 11.31 21.02 18.52
N LYS A 422 12.30 20.25 19.01
CA LYS A 422 13.34 19.67 18.16
C LYS A 422 12.71 18.48 17.45
N VAL A 423 12.36 18.63 16.18
CA VAL A 423 11.95 17.50 15.34
C VAL A 423 13.23 16.81 14.87
N ASP A 424 13.74 15.89 15.69
CA ASP A 424 14.76 14.96 15.22
C ASP A 424 14.08 13.94 14.30
N ILE A 425 14.08 14.23 12.98
CA ILE A 425 13.67 13.24 11.98
C ILE A 425 14.69 12.10 12.04
N HIS A 426 14.22 10.91 12.44
CA HIS A 426 14.99 9.68 12.48
C HIS A 426 15.75 9.50 11.16
N GLU A 427 17.02 9.11 11.20
CA GLU A 427 17.88 9.06 10.01
C GLU A 427 17.28 8.19 8.89
N ASP A 428 16.57 7.11 9.25
CA ASP A 428 15.90 6.21 8.30
C ASP A 428 14.65 6.80 7.63
N LEU A 429 14.07 7.88 8.18
CA LEU A 429 12.98 8.63 7.53
C LEU A 429 13.52 9.66 6.53
N ARG A 430 14.83 9.96 6.56
CA ARG A 430 15.45 10.92 5.66
C ARG A 430 15.58 10.31 4.28
N LEU A 431 15.11 11.04 3.30
CA LEU A 431 15.30 10.67 1.91
C LEU A 431 16.73 10.98 1.50
N LYS A 432 17.52 9.95 1.15
CA LYS A 432 18.84 10.11 0.54
C LYS A 432 18.71 9.83 -0.96
N ILE A 433 18.31 10.84 -1.74
CA ILE A 433 18.42 10.76 -3.19
C ILE A 433 19.89 10.95 -3.55
N PRO A 434 20.57 9.97 -4.17
CA PRO A 434 21.88 10.22 -4.78
C PRO A 434 21.70 11.30 -5.84
N PHE A 435 22.36 12.44 -5.68
CA PHE A 435 22.25 13.53 -6.63
C PHE A 435 22.82 13.11 -7.99
N ARG A 436 22.00 13.21 -9.03
CA ARG A 436 22.48 13.25 -10.41
C ARG A 436 23.03 14.68 -10.63
N GLU A 437 24.32 14.80 -10.93
CA GLU A 437 24.92 16.12 -11.19
C GLU A 437 24.17 16.82 -12.33
N GLY A 438 23.71 18.06 -12.10
CA GLY A 438 22.95 18.83 -13.08
C GLY A 438 21.48 18.45 -13.25
N ASP A 439 20.94 17.52 -12.46
CA ASP A 439 19.51 17.17 -12.52
C ASP A 439 18.64 18.21 -11.81
N GLU A 440 17.92 19.01 -12.61
CA GLU A 440 16.96 20.01 -12.15
C GLU A 440 15.56 19.43 -11.87
N SER A 441 15.34 18.14 -12.12
CA SER A 441 14.05 17.50 -11.83
C SER A 441 13.79 17.44 -10.33
N VAL A 442 14.83 17.28 -9.50
CA VAL A 442 14.66 17.28 -8.03
C VAL A 442 14.46 18.71 -7.53
N PRO A 443 13.39 19.00 -6.76
CA PRO A 443 13.12 20.35 -6.27
C PRO A 443 14.30 20.94 -5.50
N GLU A 444 14.63 22.21 -5.74
CA GLU A 444 15.76 22.90 -5.09
C GLU A 444 15.70 22.85 -3.56
N PHE A 445 14.51 22.95 -2.96
CA PHE A 445 14.37 22.87 -1.50
C PHE A 445 14.70 21.50 -0.93
N VAL A 446 14.65 20.43 -1.74
CA VAL A 446 15.08 19.08 -1.37
C VAL A 446 16.59 18.96 -1.54
N ARG A 447 17.14 19.52 -2.64
CA ARG A 447 18.58 19.52 -2.93
C ARG A 447 19.39 20.29 -1.88
N ASN A 448 18.85 21.43 -1.44
CA ASN A 448 19.53 22.35 -0.52
C ASN A 448 19.07 22.17 0.94
N PHE A 449 18.30 21.13 1.26
CA PHE A 449 17.84 20.91 2.63
C PHE A 449 19.00 20.41 3.50
N ASP A 450 19.62 21.32 4.24
CA ASP A 450 20.62 20.97 5.24
C ASP A 450 19.95 20.73 6.61
N PHE A 451 20.20 19.55 7.19
CA PHE A 451 19.72 19.16 8.51
C PHE A 451 20.60 19.70 9.65
N THR A 452 21.45 20.70 9.40
CA THR A 452 22.39 21.20 10.42
C THR A 452 21.65 21.48 11.73
N MET A 453 21.91 20.57 12.67
CA MET A 453 21.45 20.64 14.05
C MET A 453 21.99 21.94 14.61
N ILE A 454 21.15 22.96 14.74
CA ILE A 454 21.48 24.08 15.61
C ILE A 454 21.53 23.50 17.01
N ASN A 455 22.71 23.07 17.43
CA ASN A 455 23.06 22.87 18.82
C ASN A 455 22.97 24.25 19.47
N SER A 456 21.78 24.59 19.98
CA SER A 456 21.55 25.77 20.81
C SER A 456 22.19 25.64 22.21
N SER A 457 23.34 24.95 22.29
CA SER A 457 24.26 25.01 23.42
C SER A 457 25.49 25.75 22.95
N LEU A 458 25.44 27.09 23.00
CA LEU A 458 26.57 28.03 23.18
C LEU A 458 26.06 29.47 22.91
N VAL A 459 25.04 29.91 23.63
CA VAL A 459 24.93 31.35 23.92
C VAL A 459 25.82 31.58 25.14
N GLU A 460 27.04 32.06 24.91
CA GLU A 460 27.86 32.65 25.97
C GLU A 460 27.03 33.73 26.68
N ARG A 461 26.53 33.41 27.87
CA ARG A 461 26.03 34.41 28.80
C ARG A 461 27.22 35.29 29.20
N LYS A 462 27.45 36.38 28.46
CA LYS A 462 28.20 37.53 28.97
C LYS A 462 27.45 38.06 30.18
N ARG A 463 27.85 37.61 31.38
CA ARG A 463 27.53 38.25 32.65
C ARG A 463 28.11 39.66 32.59
N LYS A 464 27.30 40.67 32.29
CA LYS A 464 27.63 42.05 32.64
C LYS A 464 27.58 42.16 34.18
N ARG A 465 28.76 42.24 34.78
CA ARG A 465 28.96 42.73 36.15
C ARG A 465 28.95 44.27 36.10
N LYS A 466 27.89 44.88 36.62
CA LYS A 466 27.87 45.79 37.78
C LYS A 466 26.47 46.37 37.90
#